data_AF-A0A067D3I4-F1
#
_entry.id   AF-A0A067D3I4-F1
#
_cell.length_a   1.000
_cell.length_b   1.000
_cell.length_c   1.000
_cell.angle_alpha   90.00
_cell.angle_beta   90.00
_cell.angle_gamma   90.00
#
_symmetry.space_group_name_H-M   'P 1'
#
loop_
_entity.id
_entity.type
_entity.pdbx_description
1 polymer ?
#
loop_
_entity_poly.entity_id
_entity_poly.type
_entity_poly.pdbx_seq_one_letter_code
_entity_poly.pdbx_strand_id
1 'polypeptide(L)'
;MIAVDPSTQETGSGDSVASSPQHGLHLKSVRFICYFGGEIRLGPNDNKLRYVGGDTHIISVHRSSTFLALQTKPLKLAGMAESDISVKYQLPNGELISVTSDEDVENMMAEYDRILGSALQDDVQDLTSSAAGTIRLFLFNKRGIVSFFRHWINKILSCFKILFTQTDDSGVI
;
A
#
# COMPACT_ATOMS: atom_id res chain seq x y z
N MET A 1 -24.00 -53.51 -58.25
CA MET A 1 -24.25 -52.09 -58.54
C MET A 1 -24.99 -51.50 -57.35
N ILE A 2 -24.65 -50.24 -57.01
CA ILE A 2 -25.23 -49.35 -55.97
C ILE A 2 -24.76 -49.66 -54.55
N ALA A 3 -24.31 -48.75 -53.69
CA ALA A 3 -23.64 -47.43 -53.76
C ALA A 3 -23.20 -47.16 -52.30
N VAL A 4 -22.05 -46.51 -52.08
CA VAL A 4 -21.65 -45.98 -50.77
C VAL A 4 -21.91 -44.49 -50.78
N ASP A 5 -22.61 -43.96 -49.78
CA ASP A 5 -22.56 -42.53 -49.41
C ASP A 5 -22.74 -42.38 -47.87
N PRO A 6 -22.13 -41.36 -47.23
CA PRO A 6 -21.87 -41.30 -45.80
C PRO A 6 -22.76 -40.31 -45.03
N SER A 7 -22.56 -40.29 -43.69
CA SER A 7 -23.00 -39.27 -42.71
C SER A 7 -24.41 -39.46 -42.12
N THR A 8 -24.49 -39.57 -40.78
CA THR A 8 -24.94 -38.48 -39.87
C THR A 8 -25.36 -39.04 -38.50
N GLN A 9 -24.71 -38.48 -37.45
CA GLN A 9 -25.14 -38.18 -36.07
C GLN A 9 -26.26 -39.00 -35.39
N GLU A 10 -26.04 -39.41 -34.13
CA GLU A 10 -26.86 -39.01 -32.97
C GLU A 10 -25.97 -39.00 -31.69
N THR A 11 -25.76 -37.88 -30.98
CA THR A 11 -26.59 -37.17 -29.98
C THR A 11 -26.50 -37.78 -28.57
N GLY A 12 -26.07 -36.95 -27.59
CA GLY A 12 -26.07 -37.27 -26.14
C GLY A 12 -24.85 -36.66 -25.44
N SER A 13 -24.76 -35.34 -25.33
CA SER A 13 -25.20 -34.58 -24.14
C SER A 13 -24.54 -35.10 -22.85
N GLY A 14 -23.34 -34.58 -22.58
CA GLY A 14 -22.73 -34.56 -21.26
C GLY A 14 -22.43 -33.10 -20.96
N ASP A 15 -23.23 -32.50 -20.08
CA ASP A 15 -23.18 -31.09 -19.73
C ASP A 15 -21.77 -30.67 -19.30
N SER A 16 -21.24 -29.70 -20.04
CA SER A 16 -20.07 -28.94 -19.65
C SER A 16 -20.37 -28.24 -18.32
N VAL A 17 -19.87 -28.80 -17.22
CA VAL A 17 -19.72 -28.05 -15.98
C VAL A 17 -18.67 -26.97 -16.26
N ALA A 18 -19.16 -25.79 -16.66
CA ALA A 18 -18.36 -24.59 -16.74
C ALA A 18 -17.89 -24.25 -15.32
N SER A 19 -16.72 -24.78 -14.96
CA SER A 19 -15.92 -24.28 -13.84
C SER A 19 -15.56 -22.84 -14.17
N SER A 20 -16.43 -21.91 -13.79
CA SER A 20 -16.18 -20.47 -13.90
C SER A 20 -14.90 -20.16 -13.11
N PRO A 21 -13.83 -19.62 -13.72
CA PRO A 21 -12.65 -19.21 -12.98
C PRO A 21 -12.97 -17.91 -12.27
N GLN A 22 -13.42 -18.01 -11.01
CA GLN A 22 -13.56 -16.85 -10.12
C GLN A 22 -12.21 -16.19 -9.78
N HIS A 23 -11.09 -16.67 -10.35
CA HIS A 23 -9.78 -16.04 -10.26
C HIS A 23 -9.52 -14.89 -11.25
N GLY A 24 -10.43 -14.61 -12.21
CA GLY A 24 -10.20 -13.59 -13.25
C GLY A 24 -10.36 -12.12 -12.82
N LEU A 25 -10.90 -11.84 -11.63
CA LEU A 25 -11.13 -10.47 -11.15
C LEU A 25 -10.00 -9.92 -10.27
N HIS A 26 -9.29 -10.79 -9.54
CA HIS A 26 -8.19 -10.37 -8.65
C HIS A 26 -6.96 -9.88 -9.42
N LEU A 27 -6.82 -10.25 -10.70
CA LEU A 27 -5.72 -9.80 -11.55
C LEU A 27 -5.93 -8.39 -12.15
N LYS A 28 -7.17 -7.89 -12.18
CA LYS A 28 -7.50 -6.61 -12.85
C LYS A 28 -7.47 -5.41 -11.91
N SER A 29 -7.71 -5.63 -10.62
CA SER A 29 -7.76 -4.57 -9.62
C SER A 29 -6.93 -4.91 -8.40
N VAL A 30 -6.16 -3.93 -7.95
CA VAL A 30 -5.32 -4.00 -6.76
C VAL A 30 -6.04 -3.34 -5.59
N ARG A 31 -5.98 -3.99 -4.42
CA ARG A 31 -6.54 -3.47 -3.16
C ARG A 31 -5.45 -2.74 -2.37
N PHE A 32 -5.76 -1.53 -1.95
CA PHE A 32 -4.90 -0.72 -1.09
C PHE A 32 -5.62 -0.38 0.21
N ILE A 33 -4.87 -0.34 1.31
CA ILE A 33 -5.31 0.32 2.54
C ILE A 33 -4.75 1.73 2.52
N CYS A 34 -5.61 2.73 2.42
CA CYS A 34 -5.27 4.14 2.41
C CYS A 34 -5.38 4.75 3.80
N TYR A 35 -4.32 5.38 4.24
CA TYR A 35 -4.22 6.13 5.48
C TYR A 35 -4.10 7.62 5.15
N PHE A 36 -4.98 8.45 5.71
CA PHE A 36 -4.92 9.91 5.53
C PHE A 36 -5.36 10.68 6.78
N GLY A 37 -4.92 11.94 6.89
CA GLY A 37 -5.29 12.82 8.02
C GLY A 37 -4.59 12.55 9.36
N GLY A 38 -3.80 11.49 9.46
CA GLY A 38 -3.00 11.16 10.64
C GLY A 38 -1.56 11.69 10.60
N GLU A 39 -0.81 11.45 11.68
CA GLU A 39 0.57 11.90 11.87
C GLU A 39 1.51 10.70 12.09
N ILE A 40 2.71 10.76 11.52
CA ILE A 40 3.75 9.79 11.86
C ILE A 40 4.40 10.21 13.18
N ARG A 41 4.44 9.33 14.18
CA ARG A 41 5.14 9.56 15.44
C ARG A 41 6.18 8.49 15.69
N LEU A 42 7.32 8.90 16.24
CA LEU A 42 8.27 7.95 16.82
C LEU A 42 7.61 7.29 18.04
N GLY A 43 7.69 5.97 18.10
CA GLY A 43 7.36 5.23 19.30
C GLY A 43 8.32 5.60 20.44
N PRO A 44 7.83 5.72 21.68
CA PRO A 44 8.62 6.20 22.81
C PRO A 44 9.75 5.23 23.21
N ASN A 45 9.65 3.94 22.87
CA ASN A 45 10.55 2.90 23.37
C ASN A 45 11.30 2.15 22.25
N ASP A 46 10.81 2.18 21.02
CA ASP A 46 11.31 1.36 19.91
C ASP A 46 11.91 2.17 18.76
N ASN A 47 11.91 3.51 18.85
CA ASN A 47 12.33 4.43 17.78
C ASN A 47 11.68 4.15 16.42
N LYS A 48 10.57 3.40 16.38
CA LYS A 48 9.86 3.06 15.15
C LYS A 48 8.84 4.13 14.82
N LEU A 49 8.74 4.47 13.54
CA LEU A 49 7.71 5.36 13.05
C LEU A 49 6.35 4.63 13.05
N ARG A 50 5.36 5.22 13.71
CA ARG A 50 3.98 4.72 13.77
C ARG A 50 3.04 5.79 13.24
N TYR A 51 2.11 5.39 12.38
CA TYR A 51 1.02 6.27 11.98
C TYR A 51 -0.02 6.33 13.11
N VAL A 52 -0.35 7.54 13.57
CA VAL A 52 -1.26 7.78 14.71
C VAL A 52 -2.36 8.74 14.30
N GLY A 53 -3.61 8.37 14.60
CA GLY A 53 -4.80 9.11 14.20
C GLY A 53 -5.09 9.00 12.69
N GLY A 54 -5.97 9.87 12.20
CA GLY A 54 -6.43 9.85 10.81
C GLY A 54 -7.45 8.76 10.52
N ASP A 55 -7.83 8.69 9.25
CA ASP A 55 -8.81 7.74 8.72
C ASP A 55 -8.12 6.65 7.89
N THR A 56 -8.73 5.46 7.92
CA THR A 56 -8.27 4.30 7.17
C THR A 56 -9.38 3.81 6.26
N HIS A 57 -9.12 3.78 4.95
CA HIS A 57 -10.09 3.32 3.95
C HIS A 57 -9.47 2.28 3.04
N ILE A 58 -10.23 1.23 2.73
CA ILE A 58 -9.82 0.26 1.71
C ILE A 58 -10.31 0.78 0.35
N ILE A 59 -9.40 0.93 -0.61
CA ILE A 59 -9.74 1.28 -1.99
C ILE A 59 -9.31 0.16 -2.94
N SER A 60 -10.02 0.06 -4.06
CA SER A 60 -9.64 -0.83 -5.17
C SER A 60 -9.38 0.01 -6.41
N VAL A 61 -8.24 -0.20 -7.05
CA VAL A 61 -7.75 0.57 -8.20
C VAL A 61 -7.38 -0.40 -9.32
N HIS A 62 -7.66 -0.03 -10.57
CA HIS A 62 -7.36 -0.90 -11.70
C HIS A 62 -5.85 -0.98 -11.93
N ARG A 63 -5.34 -2.11 -12.41
CA ARG A 63 -3.89 -2.29 -12.63
C ARG A 63 -3.31 -1.32 -13.65
N SER A 64 -4.09 -0.97 -14.66
CA SER A 64 -3.72 0.01 -15.71
C SER A 64 -4.15 1.45 -15.38
N SER A 65 -4.22 1.80 -14.10
CA SER A 65 -4.60 3.16 -13.70
C SER A 65 -3.42 4.11 -13.83
N THR A 66 -3.69 5.35 -14.25
CA THR A 66 -2.70 6.43 -14.20
C THR A 66 -2.52 6.93 -12.76
N PHE A 67 -1.43 7.65 -12.53
CA PHE A 67 -1.13 8.34 -11.28
C PHE A 67 -2.27 9.25 -10.84
N LEU A 68 -2.84 10.02 -11.77
CA LEU A 68 -3.99 10.88 -11.51
C LEU A 68 -5.19 10.06 -10.99
N ALA A 69 -5.51 8.94 -11.64
CA ALA A 69 -6.61 8.07 -11.22
C ALA A 69 -6.34 7.40 -9.86
N LEU A 70 -5.09 7.02 -9.58
CA LEU A 70 -4.65 6.46 -8.31
C LEU A 70 -4.88 7.45 -7.16
N GLN A 71 -4.47 8.71 -7.34
CA GLN A 71 -4.59 9.73 -6.30
C GLN A 71 -6.02 10.28 -6.15
N THR A 72 -6.80 10.36 -7.23
CA THR A 72 -8.13 10.99 -7.24
C THR A 72 -9.10 10.37 -6.23
N LYS A 73 -9.12 9.04 -6.13
CA LYS A 73 -10.01 8.32 -5.20
C LYS A 73 -9.71 8.68 -3.74
N PRO A 74 -8.48 8.49 -3.24
CA PRO A 74 -8.17 8.83 -1.86
C PRO A 74 -8.16 10.34 -1.59
N LEU A 75 -7.86 11.19 -2.58
CA LEU A 75 -8.03 12.65 -2.49
C LEU A 75 -9.48 13.06 -2.19
N LYS A 76 -10.43 12.48 -2.92
CA LYS A 76 -11.87 12.72 -2.71
C LYS A 76 -12.33 12.27 -1.33
N LEU A 77 -11.83 11.13 -0.86
CA LEU A 77 -12.13 10.63 0.49
C LEU A 77 -11.55 11.55 1.58
N ALA A 78 -10.35 12.10 1.35
CA ALA A 78 -9.68 12.98 2.30
C ALA A 78 -10.20 14.44 2.27
N GLY A 79 -10.94 14.84 1.23
CA GLY A 79 -11.40 16.22 1.07
C GLY A 79 -10.26 17.22 0.83
N MET A 80 -9.16 16.78 0.21
CA MET A 80 -7.93 17.55 0.04
C MET A 80 -7.64 17.86 -1.44
N ALA A 81 -6.83 18.89 -1.70
CA ALA A 81 -6.41 19.27 -3.05
C ALA A 81 -5.15 18.52 -3.50
N GLU A 82 -5.02 18.26 -4.81
CA GLU A 82 -3.91 17.48 -5.38
C GLU A 82 -2.54 18.11 -5.13
N SER A 83 -2.46 19.45 -5.20
CA SER A 83 -1.21 20.20 -5.03
C SER A 83 -0.60 20.04 -3.64
N ASP A 84 -1.43 19.78 -2.62
CA ASP A 84 -1.04 19.76 -1.22
C ASP A 84 -0.72 18.36 -0.69
N ILE A 85 -0.77 17.31 -1.53
CA ILE A 85 -0.60 15.93 -1.07
C ILE A 85 0.65 15.27 -1.65
N SER A 86 1.30 14.46 -0.82
CA SER A 86 2.31 13.48 -1.19
C SER A 86 1.73 12.08 -0.95
N VAL A 87 1.64 11.30 -2.03
CA VAL A 87 1.23 9.90 -1.99
C VAL A 87 2.48 9.03 -1.80
N LYS A 88 2.44 8.14 -0.80
CA LYS A 88 3.51 7.18 -0.54
C LYS A 88 2.94 5.80 -0.30
N TYR A 89 3.65 4.75 -0.70
CA TYR A 89 3.29 3.38 -0.34
C TYR A 89 4.37 2.74 0.54
N GLN A 90 3.96 1.81 1.39
CA GLN A 90 4.87 1.09 2.28
C GLN A 90 5.17 -0.31 1.73
N LEU A 91 6.45 -0.63 1.65
CA LEU A 91 6.97 -1.95 1.32
C LEU A 91 6.91 -2.89 2.54
N PRO A 92 6.96 -4.22 2.35
CA PRO A 92 7.00 -5.20 3.45
C PRO A 92 8.17 -4.99 4.41
N ASN A 93 9.28 -4.42 3.93
CA ASN A 93 10.46 -4.07 4.73
C ASN A 93 10.23 -2.80 5.62
N GLY A 94 9.08 -2.14 5.50
CA GLY A 94 8.69 -0.98 6.29
C GLY A 94 9.05 0.38 5.67
N GLU A 95 9.77 0.42 4.54
CA GLU A 95 10.16 1.66 3.87
C GLU A 95 9.00 2.33 3.14
N LEU A 96 8.99 3.67 3.12
CA LEU A 96 7.98 4.48 2.42
C LEU A 96 8.53 5.00 1.09
N ILE A 97 7.93 4.57 -0.02
CA ILE A 97 8.28 4.99 -1.37
C ILE A 97 7.26 6.01 -1.86
N SER A 98 7.71 7.09 -2.50
CA SER A 98 6.83 8.14 -3.01
C SER A 98 6.37 7.80 -4.42
N VAL A 99 5.10 8.10 -4.73
CA VAL A 99 4.54 7.97 -6.08
C VAL A 99 4.33 9.36 -6.63
N THR A 100 4.96 9.67 -7.77
CA THR A 100 4.93 11.00 -8.39
C THR A 100 4.63 10.98 -9.89
N SER A 101 4.70 9.82 -10.52
CA SER A 101 4.55 9.63 -11.96
C SER A 101 3.81 8.33 -12.27
N ASP A 102 3.40 8.15 -13.53
CA ASP A 102 2.81 6.90 -14.00
C ASP A 102 3.82 5.73 -13.94
N GLU A 103 5.11 5.99 -14.17
CA GLU A 103 6.19 5.00 -14.01
C GLU A 103 6.27 4.48 -12.57
N ASP A 104 6.11 5.36 -11.57
CA ASP A 104 6.06 4.95 -10.17
C ASP A 104 4.83 4.07 -9.87
N VAL A 105 3.71 4.29 -10.56
CA VAL A 105 2.51 3.45 -10.41
C VAL A 105 2.76 2.07 -10.99
N GLU A 106 3.37 1.97 -12.17
CA GLU A 106 3.75 0.67 -12.75
C GLU A 106 4.68 -0.11 -11.82
N ASN A 107 5.68 0.56 -11.25
CA ASN A 107 6.57 -0.03 -10.24
C ASN A 107 5.80 -0.49 -9.00
N MET A 108 4.83 0.30 -8.51
CA MET A 108 3.97 -0.08 -7.40
C MET A 108 3.11 -1.32 -7.71
N MET A 109 2.61 -1.45 -8.95
CA MET A 109 1.83 -2.63 -9.36
C MET A 109 2.70 -3.88 -9.51
N ALA A 110 3.92 -3.76 -10.04
CA ALA A 110 4.88 -4.85 -10.12
C ALA A 110 5.28 -5.36 -8.71
N GLU A 111 5.46 -4.42 -7.78
CA GLU A 111 5.71 -4.76 -6.38
C GLU A 111 4.52 -5.49 -5.74
N TYR A 112 3.29 -5.06 -6.04
CA TYR A 112 2.09 -5.76 -5.60
C TYR A 112 2.06 -7.21 -6.10
N ASP A 113 2.37 -7.44 -7.36
CA ASP A 113 2.46 -8.79 -7.95
C ASP A 113 3.48 -9.66 -7.22
N ARG A 114 4.64 -9.09 -6.87
CA ARG A 114 5.68 -9.79 -6.11
C ARG A 114 5.20 -10.21 -4.72
N ILE A 115 4.58 -9.29 -3.99
CA ILE A 115 4.06 -9.54 -2.64
C ILE A 115 2.91 -10.56 -2.68
N LEU A 116 2.03 -10.46 -3.67
CA LEU A 116 0.94 -11.41 -3.85
C LEU A 116 1.48 -12.80 -4.21
N GLY A 117 2.47 -12.88 -5.10
CA GLY A 117 3.12 -14.13 -5.48
C GLY A 117 3.78 -14.85 -4.30
N SER A 118 4.48 -14.10 -3.42
CA SER A 118 5.05 -14.69 -2.20
C SER A 118 3.97 -15.11 -1.20
N ALA A 119 2.90 -14.31 -1.05
CA ALA A 119 1.81 -14.61 -0.12
C ALA A 119 1.04 -15.89 -0.48
N LEU A 120 0.97 -16.23 -1.77
CA LEU A 120 0.33 -17.46 -2.26
C LEU A 120 1.22 -18.71 -2.13
N GLN A 121 2.47 -18.57 -1.69
CA GLN A 121 3.43 -19.66 -1.57
C GLN A 121 3.63 -20.15 -0.11
N ASP A 122 3.22 -19.35 0.89
CA ASP A 122 3.45 -19.61 2.32
C ASP A 122 2.20 -20.17 3.04
N ASP A 123 2.00 -21.49 3.01
CA ASP A 123 0.93 -22.23 3.70
C ASP A 123 1.30 -22.66 5.15
N VAL A 124 2.17 -21.93 5.86
CA VAL A 124 2.59 -22.27 7.25
C VAL A 124 2.56 -21.05 8.19
N GLN A 125 1.49 -20.99 8.97
CA GLN A 125 1.37 -20.55 10.37
C GLN A 125 2.26 -19.36 10.84
N ASP A 126 1.79 -18.13 10.64
CA ASP A 126 1.80 -17.12 11.73
C ASP A 126 0.72 -16.06 11.50
N LEU A 127 0.05 -15.64 12.59
CA LEU A 127 -1.18 -14.83 12.62
C LEU A 127 -0.97 -13.34 12.26
N THR A 128 -0.02 -13.04 11.37
CA THR A 128 0.20 -11.72 10.76
C THR A 128 -0.07 -11.70 9.24
N SER A 129 -0.38 -12.86 8.65
CA SER A 129 -0.56 -13.09 7.20
C SER A 129 -1.84 -12.53 6.58
N SER A 130 -2.78 -11.96 7.36
CA SER A 130 -3.94 -11.26 6.79
C SER A 130 -3.60 -9.94 6.08
N ALA A 131 -2.36 -9.45 6.21
CA ALA A 131 -1.81 -8.33 5.45
C ALA A 131 -0.98 -8.76 4.22
N ALA A 132 -0.71 -10.06 4.06
CA ALA A 132 0.06 -10.60 2.95
C ALA A 132 -0.72 -10.36 1.64
N GLY A 133 -0.18 -9.51 0.77
CA GLY A 133 -0.83 -9.13 -0.48
C GLY A 133 -1.69 -7.86 -0.42
N THR A 134 -1.55 -6.98 0.59
CA THR A 134 -2.16 -5.64 0.57
C THR A 134 -1.11 -4.54 0.77
N ILE A 135 -0.93 -3.68 -0.24
CA ILE A 135 -0.06 -2.50 -0.13
C ILE A 135 -0.74 -1.43 0.72
N ARG A 136 0.00 -0.86 1.67
CA ARG A 136 -0.43 0.30 2.46
C ARG A 136 -0.04 1.57 1.73
N LEU A 137 -1.01 2.47 1.56
CA LEU A 137 -0.85 3.74 0.88
C LEU A 137 -1.14 4.87 1.88
N PHE A 138 -0.25 5.85 1.96
CA PHE A 138 -0.30 6.95 2.89
C PHE A 138 -0.39 8.26 2.13
N LEU A 139 -1.34 9.10 2.51
CA LEU A 139 -1.51 10.45 1.97
C LEU A 139 -1.06 11.44 3.03
N PHE A 140 -0.04 12.21 2.70
CA PHE A 140 0.50 13.23 3.57
C PHE A 140 0.23 14.63 3.03
N ASN A 141 -0.25 15.52 3.88
CA ASN A 141 -0.29 16.94 3.57
C ASN A 141 1.14 17.48 3.51
N LYS A 142 1.60 17.99 2.36
CA LYS A 142 2.92 18.61 2.18
C LYS A 142 3.15 19.77 3.15
N ARG A 143 2.12 20.57 3.42
CA ARG A 143 2.20 21.70 4.38
C ARG A 143 2.34 21.22 5.81
N GLY A 144 1.63 20.14 6.14
CA GLY A 144 1.71 19.47 7.44
C GLY A 144 3.03 18.76 7.66
N ILE A 145 3.56 18.08 6.63
CA ILE A 145 4.84 17.36 6.67
C ILE A 145 6.00 18.31 6.94
N VAL A 146 6.08 19.46 6.26
CA VAL A 146 7.18 20.42 6.49
C VAL A 146 7.11 20.94 7.92
N SER A 147 5.90 21.20 8.42
CA SER A 147 5.69 21.63 9.81
C SER A 147 6.06 20.55 10.82
N PHE A 148 5.70 19.29 10.55
CA PHE A 148 6.05 18.12 11.35
C PHE A 148 7.55 17.89 11.37
N PHE A 149 8.22 17.82 10.21
CA PHE A 149 9.67 17.66 10.13
C PHE A 149 10.39 18.81 10.81
N ARG A 150 9.94 20.05 10.62
CA ARG A 150 10.50 21.20 11.33
C ARG A 150 10.30 21.07 12.84
N HIS A 151 9.13 20.67 13.31
CA HIS A 151 8.88 20.46 14.74
C HIS A 151 9.71 19.29 15.30
N TRP A 152 9.82 18.19 14.57
CA TRP A 152 10.59 17.00 14.93
C TRP A 152 12.10 17.26 14.96
N ILE A 153 12.63 17.97 13.95
CA ILE A 153 14.03 18.43 13.94
C ILE A 153 14.28 19.36 15.13
N ASN A 154 13.38 20.32 15.39
CA ASN A 154 13.52 21.19 16.56
C ASN A 154 13.44 20.41 17.88
N LYS A 155 12.61 19.36 17.96
CA LYS A 155 12.50 18.50 19.13
C LYS A 155 13.75 17.63 19.33
N ILE A 156 14.33 17.09 18.26
CA ILE A 156 15.63 16.39 18.29
C ILE A 156 16.74 17.33 18.74
N LEU A 157 16.83 18.51 18.13
CA LEU A 157 17.83 19.52 18.50
C LEU A 157 17.66 19.98 19.95
N SER A 158 16.41 20.06 20.44
CA SER A 158 16.13 20.37 21.84
C SER A 158 16.56 19.23 22.78
N CYS A 159 16.33 17.97 22.43
CA CYS A 159 16.84 16.83 23.19
C CYS A 159 18.37 16.80 23.20
N PHE A 160 19.02 17.12 22.08
CA PHE A 160 20.49 17.21 21.99
C PHE A 160 21.06 18.36 22.85
N LYS A 161 20.35 19.48 22.95
CA LYS A 161 20.71 20.62 23.80
C LYS A 161 20.55 20.32 25.30
N ILE A 162 19.58 19.48 25.67
CA ILE A 162 19.41 18.99 27.04
C ILE A 162 20.54 18.02 27.41
N LEU A 163 20.95 17.12 26.50
CA LEU A 163 22.09 16.23 26.76
C LEU A 163 23.42 16.98 26.93
N PHE A 164 23.63 18.10 26.23
CA PHE A 164 24.86 18.89 26.36
C PHE A 164 24.88 19.81 27.59
N THR A 165 23.73 20.12 28.19
CA THR A 165 23.65 20.93 29.42
C THR A 165 23.76 20.10 30.70
N GLN A 166 23.79 18.77 30.59
CA GLN A 166 23.92 17.86 31.74
C GLN A 166 25.38 17.45 32.04
N THR A 167 26.36 17.94 31.28
CA THR A 167 27.79 17.55 31.41
C THR A 167 28.66 18.59 32.13
N ASP A 168 28.07 19.56 32.82
CA ASP A 168 28.85 20.59 33.54
C ASP A 168 28.20 20.94 34.89
N ASP A 169 27.96 19.92 35.71
CA ASP A 169 27.67 20.12 37.13
C ASP A 169 28.32 19.01 37.97
N SER A 170 29.64 18.98 37.91
CA SER A 170 30.46 18.42 38.99
C SER A 170 31.69 19.30 39.19
N GLY A 171 31.43 20.52 39.64
CA GLY A 171 32.42 21.34 40.32
C GLY A 171 32.40 21.06 41.82
N VAL A 172 33.61 20.88 42.38
CA VAL A 172 34.01 21.10 43.78
C VAL A 172 33.69 19.98 44.78
N ILE A 173 34.71 19.21 45.16
CA ILE A 173 35.46 19.43 46.43
C ILE A 173 36.94 19.16 46.21
#